data_AF-A0A821YHM7-F1
#
_entry.id   AF-A0A821YHM7-F1
#
_cell.length_a   1.000
_cell.length_b   1.000
_cell.length_c   1.000
_cell.angle_alpha   90.00
_cell.angle_beta   90.00
_cell.angle_gamma   90.00
#
_symmetry.space_group_name_H-M   'P 1'
#
loop_
_entity.id
_entity.type
_entity.pdbx_description
1 polymer ?
#
loop_
_entity_poly.entity_id
_entity_poly.type
_entity_poly.pdbx_seq_one_letter_code
_entity_poly.pdbx_strand_id
1 'polypeptide(L)'
;MKTPSDQQEKLFIEKLKQCCVLFDFSDCVSDLKSKEIKRACLNEIVDYITATKNCLTDNVYPEAIAMVSINLFRVLPPAGPDSLSEETGVEEEEPTLEASWPHTQIVYEFFLRFLESHDFQPNLAKKIIDQKFVLQLLELFDSEDPRERDFLKTILHRIYGKFLGLRAFIRKQFNNIFLRLKEISNELDQLEPEQ
;
A
#
# COMPACT_ATOMS: atom_id res chain seq x y z
N MET A 1 13.31 -20.21 -30.79
CA MET A 1 13.83 -20.68 -29.47
C MET A 1 13.61 -19.54 -28.49
N LYS A 2 12.92 -19.76 -27.36
CA LYS A 2 12.73 -18.72 -26.33
C LYS A 2 14.02 -18.61 -25.52
N THR A 3 14.64 -17.43 -25.49
CA THR A 3 15.84 -17.14 -24.69
C THR A 3 15.57 -17.38 -23.20
N PRO A 4 16.57 -17.76 -22.39
CA PRO A 4 16.40 -17.97 -20.94
C PRO A 4 15.78 -16.75 -20.23
N SER A 5 16.11 -15.54 -20.69
CA SER A 5 15.55 -14.27 -20.19
C SER A 5 14.03 -14.17 -20.38
N ASP A 6 13.50 -14.56 -21.54
CA ASP A 6 12.06 -14.48 -21.84
C ASP A 6 11.23 -15.46 -21.01
N GLN A 7 11.81 -16.61 -20.66
CA GLN A 7 11.16 -17.59 -19.79
C GLN A 7 11.11 -17.09 -18.35
N GLN A 8 12.18 -16.41 -17.90
CA GLN A 8 12.27 -15.83 -16.58
C GLN A 8 11.29 -14.66 -16.40
N GLU A 9 11.14 -13.77 -17.39
CA GLU A 9 10.13 -12.71 -17.40
C GLU A 9 8.71 -13.29 -17.30
N LYS A 10 8.41 -14.34 -18.09
CA LYS A 10 7.09 -14.99 -18.04
C LYS A 10 6.78 -15.60 -16.69
N LEU A 11 7.75 -16.31 -16.12
CA LEU A 11 7.61 -16.89 -14.78
C LEU A 11 7.39 -15.79 -13.74
N PHE A 12 8.10 -14.67 -13.85
CA PHE A 12 7.91 -13.53 -12.95
C PHE A 12 6.50 -12.94 -13.06
N ILE A 13 5.98 -12.75 -14.27
CA ILE A 13 4.61 -12.28 -14.50
C ILE A 13 3.57 -13.26 -13.91
N GLU A 14 3.75 -14.57 -14.10
CA GLU A 14 2.88 -15.59 -13.50
C GLU A 14 2.89 -15.52 -11.96
N LYS A 15 4.06 -15.32 -11.34
CA LYS A 15 4.17 -15.13 -9.88
C LYS A 15 3.47 -13.86 -9.38
N LEU A 16 3.59 -12.75 -10.11
CA LEU A 16 2.86 -11.52 -9.79
C LEU A 16 1.34 -11.76 -9.78
N LYS A 17 0.84 -12.48 -10.79
CA LYS A 17 -0.59 -12.85 -10.89
C LYS A 17 -1.02 -13.78 -9.76
N GLN A 18 -0.18 -14.74 -9.39
CA GLN A 18 -0.45 -15.63 -8.27
C GLN A 18 -0.55 -14.86 -6.93
N CYS A 19 0.25 -13.80 -6.77
CA CYS A 19 0.23 -12.95 -5.58
C CYS A 19 -1.02 -12.05 -5.48
N CYS A 20 -1.84 -11.97 -6.52
CA CYS A 20 -3.12 -11.25 -6.49
C CYS A 20 -4.23 -12.00 -5.72
N VAL A 21 -4.03 -13.28 -5.39
CA VAL A 21 -5.02 -14.04 -4.59
C VAL A 21 -4.99 -13.54 -3.15
N LEU A 22 -6.11 -13.01 -2.67
CA LEU A 22 -6.25 -12.54 -1.29
C LEU A 22 -6.62 -13.71 -0.36
N PHE A 23 -6.15 -13.64 0.88
CA PHE A 23 -6.47 -14.59 1.93
C PHE A 23 -7.14 -13.85 3.07
N ASP A 24 -8.11 -14.51 3.70
CA ASP A 24 -8.72 -14.03 4.92
C ASP A 24 -7.79 -14.34 6.11
N PHE A 25 -7.33 -13.29 6.79
CA PHE A 25 -6.50 -13.38 7.98
C PHE A 25 -7.29 -13.29 9.29
N SER A 26 -8.61 -13.04 9.23
CA SER A 26 -9.51 -13.11 10.38
C SER A 26 -9.66 -14.55 10.89
N ASP A 27 -9.56 -15.53 9.98
CA ASP A 27 -9.46 -16.95 10.33
C ASP A 27 -7.98 -17.40 10.35
N CYS A 28 -7.45 -17.59 11.56
CA CYS A 28 -6.06 -17.97 11.79
C CYS A 28 -5.73 -19.43 11.42
N VAL A 29 -6.73 -20.29 11.17
CA VAL A 29 -6.52 -21.72 10.89
C VAL A 29 -6.83 -22.08 9.43
N SER A 30 -7.56 -21.23 8.71
CA SER A 30 -7.80 -21.41 7.28
C SER A 30 -6.53 -21.20 6.46
N ASP A 31 -6.41 -21.99 5.38
CA ASP A 31 -5.47 -21.77 4.29
C ASP A 31 -4.00 -21.59 4.69
N LEU A 32 -3.56 -22.10 5.85
CA LEU A 32 -2.20 -21.93 6.37
C LEU A 32 -1.12 -22.25 5.32
N LYS A 33 -1.29 -23.36 4.60
CA LYS A 33 -0.37 -23.78 3.54
C LYS A 33 -0.37 -22.79 2.36
N SER A 34 -1.54 -22.32 1.94
CA SER A 34 -1.69 -21.40 0.81
C SER A 34 -1.18 -19.99 1.17
N LYS A 35 -1.41 -19.54 2.41
CA LYS A 35 -0.86 -18.32 2.99
C LYS A 35 0.67 -18.36 3.00
N GLU A 36 1.27 -19.48 3.41
CA GLU A 36 2.73 -19.64 3.38
C GLU A 36 3.29 -19.68 1.96
N ILE A 37 2.62 -20.37 1.03
CA ILE A 37 3.01 -20.38 -0.39
C ILE A 37 3.01 -18.96 -0.97
N LYS A 38 1.95 -18.18 -0.71
CA LYS A 38 1.91 -16.78 -1.16
C LYS A 38 3.01 -15.96 -0.52
N ARG A 39 3.28 -16.13 0.78
CA ARG A 39 4.36 -15.44 1.48
C ARG A 39 5.72 -15.74 0.85
N ALA A 40 6.02 -17.01 0.57
CA ALA A 40 7.25 -17.41 -0.11
C ALA A 40 7.34 -16.81 -1.53
N CYS A 41 6.24 -16.86 -2.29
CA CYS A 41 6.19 -16.27 -3.64
C CYS A 41 6.42 -14.75 -3.62
N LEU A 42 5.84 -14.04 -2.64
CA LEU A 42 6.06 -12.61 -2.44
C LEU A 42 7.53 -12.28 -2.14
N ASN A 43 8.20 -13.08 -1.30
CA ASN A 43 9.63 -12.90 -1.04
C ASN A 43 10.47 -13.15 -2.31
N GLU A 44 10.15 -14.19 -3.07
CA GLU A 44 10.87 -14.50 -4.31
C GLU A 44 10.76 -13.39 -5.36
N ILE A 45 9.61 -12.71 -5.48
CA ILE A 45 9.48 -11.58 -6.41
C ILE A 45 10.27 -10.34 -5.93
N VAL A 46 10.39 -10.13 -4.61
CA VAL A 46 11.23 -9.07 -4.02
C VAL A 46 12.70 -9.35 -4.26
N ASP A 47 13.14 -10.59 -4.05
CA ASP A 47 14.51 -11.00 -4.31
C ASP A 47 14.85 -10.86 -5.80
N TYR A 48 13.92 -11.27 -6.67
CA TYR A 48 14.11 -11.18 -8.11
C TYR A 48 14.33 -9.75 -8.61
N ILE A 49 13.48 -8.80 -8.19
CA ILE A 49 13.61 -7.39 -8.61
C ILE A 49 14.87 -6.72 -8.02
N THR A 50 15.32 -7.18 -6.86
CA THR A 50 16.51 -6.65 -6.19
C THR A 50 17.80 -7.20 -6.81
N ALA A 51 17.83 -8.48 -7.18
CA ALA A 51 19.03 -9.15 -7.70
C ALA A 51 19.19 -9.03 -9.22
N THR A 52 18.10 -8.90 -9.98
CA THR A 52 18.11 -8.98 -11.44
C THR A 52 18.07 -7.60 -12.09
N LYS A 53 19.09 -7.28 -12.88
CA LYS A 53 19.12 -6.05 -13.69
C LYS A 53 18.24 -6.18 -14.93
N ASN A 54 17.66 -5.07 -15.36
CA ASN A 54 16.74 -4.93 -16.50
C ASN A 54 15.52 -5.86 -16.43
N CYS A 55 15.05 -6.20 -15.23
CA CYS A 55 13.88 -7.07 -15.06
C CYS A 55 12.54 -6.34 -15.25
N LEU A 56 12.55 -5.00 -15.28
CA LEU A 56 11.35 -4.16 -15.41
C LEU A 56 11.03 -3.83 -16.87
N THR A 57 10.48 -4.81 -17.58
CA THR A 57 9.99 -4.64 -18.95
C THR A 57 8.61 -3.99 -18.98
N ASP A 58 8.19 -3.46 -20.14
CA ASP A 58 6.87 -2.84 -20.35
C ASP A 58 5.70 -3.75 -19.91
N ASN A 59 5.84 -5.06 -20.06
CA ASN A 59 4.82 -6.04 -19.67
C ASN A 59 4.71 -6.25 -18.16
N VAL A 60 5.78 -5.95 -17.42
CA VAL A 60 5.85 -6.15 -15.96
C VAL A 60 5.12 -5.05 -15.20
N TYR A 61 5.20 -3.80 -15.68
CA TYR A 61 4.56 -2.64 -15.01
C TYR A 61 3.07 -2.84 -14.69
N PRO A 62 2.19 -3.22 -15.64
CA PRO A 62 0.77 -3.40 -15.34
C PRO A 62 0.54 -4.48 -14.29
N GLU A 63 1.28 -5.58 -14.34
CA GLU A 63 1.05 -6.71 -13.45
C GLU A 63 1.61 -6.45 -12.05
N ALA A 64 2.75 -5.77 -11.95
CA ALA A 64 3.33 -5.35 -10.68
C ALA A 64 2.42 -4.34 -9.97
N ILE A 65 1.95 -3.32 -10.69
CA ILE A 65 1.08 -2.30 -10.09
C ILE A 65 -0.29 -2.88 -9.76
N ALA A 66 -0.85 -3.75 -10.59
CA ALA A 66 -2.10 -4.45 -10.29
C ALA A 66 -1.99 -5.32 -9.04
N MET A 67 -0.90 -6.08 -8.89
CA MET A 67 -0.64 -6.89 -7.70
C MET A 67 -0.58 -6.01 -6.44
N VAL A 68 0.10 -4.87 -6.51
CA VAL A 68 0.15 -3.89 -5.41
C VAL A 68 -1.23 -3.34 -5.10
N SER A 69 -1.98 -2.88 -6.11
CA SER A 69 -3.33 -2.32 -5.91
C SER A 69 -4.30 -3.32 -5.30
N ILE A 70 -4.30 -4.58 -5.75
CA ILE A 70 -5.19 -5.63 -5.24
C ILE A 70 -4.89 -5.96 -3.78
N ASN A 71 -3.62 -5.97 -3.39
CA ASN A 71 -3.23 -6.32 -2.02
C ASN A 71 -3.32 -5.15 -1.04
N LEU A 72 -3.14 -3.90 -1.48
CA LEU A 72 -3.10 -2.74 -0.58
C LEU A 72 -4.42 -1.97 -0.48
N PHE A 73 -5.08 -1.71 -1.63
CA PHE A 73 -6.22 -0.79 -1.67
C PHE A 73 -7.48 -1.48 -1.15
N ARG A 74 -7.83 -1.15 0.08
CA ARG A 74 -8.99 -1.66 0.82
C ARG A 74 -9.71 -0.52 1.50
N VAL A 75 -10.99 -0.75 1.81
CA VAL A 75 -11.74 0.14 2.70
C VAL A 75 -11.22 -0.12 4.10
N LEU A 76 -10.65 0.91 4.74
CA LEU A 76 -10.27 0.81 6.14
C LEU A 76 -11.53 0.67 6.99
N PRO A 77 -11.49 -0.07 8.12
CA PRO A 77 -12.59 -0.09 9.07
C PRO A 77 -12.97 1.36 9.42
N PRO A 78 -14.26 1.69 9.57
CA PRO A 78 -14.63 3.00 10.08
C PRO A 78 -13.91 3.20 11.41
N ALA A 79 -13.25 4.35 11.59
CA ALA A 79 -12.77 4.76 12.91
C ALA A 79 -13.94 4.60 13.88
N GLY A 80 -13.78 3.71 14.86
CA GLY A 80 -14.91 3.16 15.61
C GLY A 80 -15.78 4.24 16.26
N PRO A 81 -17.09 3.99 16.44
CA PRO A 81 -17.96 4.85 17.24
C PRO A 81 -17.55 4.91 18.74
N ASP A 82 -16.58 4.11 19.18
CA ASP A 82 -16.09 4.09 20.56
C ASP A 82 -15.17 5.27 20.90
N SER A 83 -14.77 6.07 19.90
CA SER A 83 -14.19 7.41 20.12
C SER A 83 -15.17 8.42 20.76
N LEU A 84 -16.44 8.04 20.95
CA LEU A 84 -17.50 8.85 21.57
C LEU A 84 -17.99 8.33 22.94
N SER A 85 -17.37 7.28 23.50
CA SER A 85 -17.70 6.81 24.85
C SER A 85 -16.73 7.35 25.91
N GLU A 86 -16.82 8.66 26.19
CA GLU A 86 -16.14 9.35 27.29
C GLU A 86 -16.67 9.01 28.70
N GLU A 87 -17.30 7.84 28.91
CA GLU A 87 -17.85 7.46 30.22
C GLU A 87 -17.00 6.46 31.01
N THR A 88 -15.95 5.90 30.44
CA THR A 88 -15.02 5.03 31.16
C THR A 88 -13.58 5.50 30.92
N GLY A 89 -12.94 6.01 31.97
CA GLY A 89 -11.63 6.67 31.89
C GLY A 89 -10.57 5.87 31.14
N VAL A 90 -10.35 6.31 29.91
CA VAL A 90 -9.17 6.20 29.02
C VAL A 90 -8.10 5.19 29.47
N GLU A 91 -8.21 3.96 28.96
CA GLU A 91 -7.01 3.24 28.53
C GLU A 91 -6.78 3.65 27.08
N GLU A 92 -5.57 4.11 26.74
CA GLU A 92 -5.18 4.41 25.36
C GLU A 92 -5.55 3.19 24.49
N GLU A 93 -6.54 3.31 23.61
CA GLU A 93 -6.93 2.18 22.74
C GLU A 93 -5.71 1.73 21.94
N GLU A 94 -5.27 0.49 22.15
CA GLU A 94 -4.14 -0.08 21.44
C GLU A 94 -4.41 0.00 19.92
N PRO A 95 -3.44 0.45 19.11
CA PRO A 95 -3.67 0.68 17.69
C PRO A 95 -4.11 -0.61 17.00
N THR A 96 -5.18 -0.55 16.20
CA THR A 96 -5.65 -1.71 15.44
C THR A 96 -4.57 -2.12 14.44
N LEU A 97 -3.98 -3.30 14.66
CA LEU A 97 -2.96 -3.85 13.78
C LEU A 97 -3.58 -4.53 12.56
N GLU A 98 -2.95 -4.37 11.40
CA GLU A 98 -3.42 -5.01 10.16
C GLU A 98 -3.24 -6.54 10.24
N ALA A 99 -4.33 -7.31 10.18
CA ALA A 99 -4.30 -8.76 10.29
C ALA A 99 -3.53 -9.43 9.14
N SER A 100 -3.59 -8.85 7.94
CA SER A 100 -2.89 -9.35 6.74
C SER A 100 -1.42 -8.93 6.65
N TRP A 101 -0.87 -8.30 7.71
CA TRP A 101 0.49 -7.76 7.74
C TRP A 101 1.59 -8.72 7.22
N PRO A 102 1.58 -10.04 7.52
CA PRO A 102 2.58 -10.97 6.98
C PRO A 102 2.68 -11.01 5.46
N HIS A 103 1.63 -10.64 4.72
CA HIS A 103 1.66 -10.46 3.27
C HIS A 103 1.82 -9.00 2.89
N THR A 104 1.05 -8.12 3.52
CA THR A 104 0.98 -6.69 3.18
C THR A 104 2.31 -5.97 3.37
N GLN A 105 3.08 -6.34 4.40
CA GLN A 105 4.45 -5.84 4.59
C GLN A 105 5.34 -6.12 3.36
N ILE A 106 5.28 -7.34 2.82
CA ILE A 106 6.12 -7.76 1.70
C ILE A 106 5.67 -7.07 0.41
N VAL A 107 4.38 -6.80 0.26
CA VAL A 107 3.85 -6.03 -0.88
C VAL A 107 4.34 -4.58 -0.82
N TYR A 108 4.34 -3.95 0.36
CA TYR A 108 4.91 -2.63 0.54
C TYR A 108 6.42 -2.60 0.23
N GLU A 109 7.16 -3.59 0.72
CA GLU A 109 8.58 -3.74 0.43
C GLU A 109 8.84 -3.92 -1.08
N PHE A 110 8.09 -4.81 -1.74
CA PHE A 110 8.14 -5.00 -3.17
C PHE A 110 7.91 -3.69 -3.91
N PHE A 111 6.86 -2.94 -3.56
CA PHE A 111 6.54 -1.70 -4.25
C PHE A 111 7.61 -0.63 -4.05
N LEU A 112 8.18 -0.55 -2.85
CA LEU A 112 9.29 0.35 -2.57
C LEU A 112 10.52 0.01 -3.42
N ARG A 113 10.92 -1.27 -3.47
CA ARG A 113 12.05 -1.72 -4.32
C ARG A 113 11.78 -1.50 -5.80
N PHE A 114 10.54 -1.72 -6.24
CA PHE A 114 10.10 -1.43 -7.60
C PHE A 114 10.25 0.04 -7.96
N LEU A 115 9.81 0.95 -7.09
CA LEU A 115 9.98 2.39 -7.29
C LEU A 115 11.45 2.83 -7.19
N GLU A 116 12.26 2.21 -6.34
CA GLU A 116 13.66 2.57 -6.11
C GLU A 116 14.64 1.96 -7.14
N SER A 117 14.21 0.94 -7.89
CA SER A 117 15.03 0.30 -8.91
C SER A 117 15.61 1.30 -9.90
N HIS A 118 16.89 1.11 -10.24
CA HIS A 118 17.58 1.90 -11.27
C HIS A 118 16.97 1.70 -12.67
N ASP A 119 16.31 0.57 -12.89
CA ASP A 119 15.66 0.25 -14.16
C ASP A 119 14.23 0.83 -14.24
N PHE A 120 13.76 1.48 -13.17
CA PHE A 120 12.42 2.07 -13.14
C PHE A 120 12.30 3.25 -14.10
N GLN A 121 11.32 3.18 -15.00
CA GLN A 121 11.01 4.19 -16.00
C GLN A 121 9.66 4.85 -15.69
N PRO A 122 9.64 6.10 -15.18
CA PRO A 122 8.39 6.80 -14.86
C PRO A 122 7.42 6.94 -16.05
N ASN A 123 7.94 6.96 -17.28
CA ASN A 123 7.12 7.09 -18.47
C ASN A 123 6.24 5.87 -18.77
N LEU A 124 6.64 4.67 -18.35
CA LEU A 124 5.85 3.46 -18.47
C LEU A 124 4.80 3.40 -17.36
N ALA A 125 5.21 3.73 -16.13
CA ALA A 125 4.35 3.70 -14.95
C ALA A 125 3.27 4.79 -14.93
N LYS A 126 3.51 5.98 -15.51
CA LYS A 126 2.58 7.14 -15.40
C LYS A 126 1.19 6.90 -15.99
N LYS A 127 1.02 5.89 -16.84
CA LYS A 127 -0.28 5.50 -17.41
C LYS A 127 -1.16 4.76 -16.39
N ILE A 128 -0.56 4.22 -15.33
CA ILE A 128 -1.21 3.36 -14.33
C ILE A 128 -1.15 4.03 -12.95
N ILE A 129 0.00 4.61 -12.58
CA ILE A 129 0.14 5.48 -11.41
C ILE A 129 -0.39 6.88 -11.79
N ASP A 130 -1.71 7.01 -11.74
CA ASP A 130 -2.45 8.22 -12.04
C ASP A 130 -3.01 8.89 -10.77
N GLN A 131 -3.87 9.90 -10.94
CA GLN A 131 -4.50 10.58 -9.81
C GLN A 131 -5.39 9.64 -8.97
N LYS A 132 -6.03 8.66 -9.60
CA LYS A 132 -6.89 7.68 -8.91
C LYS A 132 -6.04 6.77 -8.03
N PHE A 133 -4.93 6.24 -8.56
CA PHE A 133 -3.99 5.45 -7.77
C PHE A 133 -3.47 6.23 -6.55
N VAL A 134 -3.09 7.49 -6.75
CA VAL A 134 -2.62 8.35 -5.65
C VAL A 134 -3.71 8.61 -4.62
N LEU A 135 -4.95 8.80 -5.04
CA LEU A 135 -6.07 9.00 -4.10
C LEU A 135 -6.27 7.77 -3.22
N GLN A 136 -6.32 6.57 -3.81
CA GLN A 136 -6.43 5.32 -3.04
C GLN A 136 -5.25 5.08 -2.12
N LEU A 137 -4.03 5.48 -2.53
CA LEU A 137 -2.85 5.42 -1.67
C LEU A 137 -2.94 6.38 -0.48
N LEU A 138 -3.52 7.57 -0.69
CA LEU A 138 -3.71 8.57 0.36
C LEU A 138 -4.79 8.15 1.37
N GLU A 139 -5.85 7.46 0.93
CA GLU A 139 -6.88 6.92 1.83
C GLU A 139 -6.29 5.94 2.85
N LEU A 140 -5.21 5.23 2.52
CA LEU A 140 -4.54 4.31 3.44
C LEU A 140 -3.79 5.04 4.58
N PHE A 141 -3.57 6.36 4.51
CA PHE A 141 -2.93 7.09 5.62
C PHE A 141 -3.79 7.16 6.87
N ASP A 142 -5.10 6.89 6.76
CA ASP A 142 -6.01 6.77 7.89
C ASP A 142 -5.83 5.44 8.66
N SER A 143 -4.90 4.56 8.24
CA SER A 143 -4.58 3.31 8.95
C SER A 143 -4.01 3.60 10.35
N GLU A 144 -4.52 2.88 11.35
CA GLU A 144 -4.05 2.94 12.75
C GLU A 144 -2.68 2.26 12.95
N ASP A 145 -2.27 1.38 12.03
CA ASP A 145 -1.00 0.67 12.10
C ASP A 145 0.18 1.62 11.76
N PRO A 146 1.06 1.96 12.72
CA PRO A 146 2.19 2.85 12.47
C PRO A 146 3.16 2.29 11.42
N ARG A 147 3.27 0.97 11.31
CA ARG A 147 4.16 0.31 10.35
C ARG A 147 3.70 0.57 8.92
N GLU A 148 2.39 0.51 8.70
CA GLU A 148 1.79 0.81 7.39
C GLU A 148 2.02 2.28 7.02
N ARG A 149 1.79 3.21 7.95
CA ARG A 149 2.00 4.66 7.72
C ARG A 149 3.45 4.99 7.34
N ASP A 150 4.44 4.32 7.92
CA ASP A 150 5.85 4.54 7.58
C ASP A 150 6.19 4.11 6.14
N PHE A 151 5.64 2.99 5.68
CA PHE A 151 5.77 2.58 4.27
C PHE A 151 5.07 3.56 3.33
N LEU A 152 3.81 3.93 3.64
CA LEU A 152 3.03 4.86 2.84
C LEU A 152 3.74 6.22 2.69
N LYS A 153 4.27 6.76 3.78
CA LYS A 153 5.07 8.00 3.78
C LYS A 153 6.24 7.90 2.82
N THR A 154 6.99 6.80 2.88
CA THR A 154 8.17 6.58 2.04
C THR A 154 7.79 6.42 0.57
N ILE A 155 6.79 5.59 0.28
CA ILE A 155 6.29 5.33 -1.08
C ILE A 155 5.74 6.61 -1.72
N LEU A 156 4.95 7.37 -0.99
CA LEU A 156 4.40 8.63 -1.47
C LEU A 156 5.49 9.66 -1.75
N HIS A 157 6.54 9.71 -0.92
CA HIS A 157 7.71 10.55 -1.17
C HIS A 157 8.42 10.14 -2.47
N ARG A 158 8.59 8.84 -2.74
CA ARG A 158 9.16 8.34 -4.00
C ARG A 158 8.29 8.70 -5.20
N ILE A 159 6.96 8.55 -5.10
CA ILE A 159 6.02 8.94 -6.16
C ILE A 159 6.11 10.46 -6.41
N TYR A 160 6.08 11.28 -5.36
CA TYR A 160 6.18 12.74 -5.48
C TYR A 160 7.49 13.18 -6.15
N GLY A 161 8.60 12.49 -5.84
CA GLY A 161 9.90 12.71 -6.47
C GLY A 161 9.89 12.40 -7.97
N LYS A 162 9.36 11.24 -8.36
CA LYS A 162 9.44 10.70 -9.74
C LYS A 162 8.36 11.23 -10.69
N PHE A 163 7.18 11.58 -10.20
CA PHE A 163 6.03 11.97 -11.03
C PHE A 163 5.71 13.45 -10.90
N LEU A 164 6.39 14.29 -11.69
CA LEU A 164 6.20 15.74 -11.68
C LEU A 164 4.73 16.16 -11.91
N GLY A 165 4.01 15.45 -12.79
CA GLY A 165 2.60 15.73 -13.11
C GLY A 165 1.63 15.47 -11.96
N LEU A 166 2.01 14.67 -10.96
CA LEU A 166 1.16 14.36 -9.80
C LEU A 166 1.39 15.31 -8.62
N ARG A 167 2.47 16.11 -8.62
CA ARG A 167 2.84 16.95 -7.46
C ARG A 167 1.76 17.96 -7.07
N ALA A 168 1.16 18.63 -8.04
CA ALA A 168 0.09 19.60 -7.78
C ALA A 168 -1.14 18.91 -7.16
N PHE A 169 -1.49 17.73 -7.68
CA PHE A 169 -2.59 16.93 -7.16
C PHE A 169 -2.32 16.43 -5.73
N ILE A 170 -1.15 15.84 -5.48
CA ILE A 170 -0.74 15.36 -4.14
C ILE A 170 -0.81 16.49 -3.10
N ARG A 171 -0.26 17.68 -3.42
CA ARG A 171 -0.34 18.84 -2.50
C ARG A 171 -1.77 19.28 -2.22
N LYS A 172 -2.62 19.28 -3.25
CA LYS A 172 -4.04 19.62 -3.09
C LYS A 172 -4.75 18.61 -2.16
N GLN A 173 -4.52 17.31 -2.36
CA GLN A 173 -5.15 16.29 -1.53
C GLN A 173 -4.65 16.34 -0.08
N PHE A 174 -3.35 16.54 0.15
CA PHE A 174 -2.84 16.75 1.51
C PHE A 174 -3.47 17.97 2.21
N ASN A 175 -3.63 19.08 1.49
CA ASN A 175 -4.30 20.25 2.05
C ASN A 175 -5.76 19.94 2.41
N ASN A 176 -6.47 19.20 1.56
CA ASN A 176 -7.85 18.79 1.85
C ASN A 176 -7.93 17.89 3.09
N ILE A 177 -7.03 16.91 3.23
CA ILE A 177 -6.97 16.03 4.41
C ILE A 177 -6.69 16.87 5.67
N PHE A 178 -5.71 17.78 5.61
CA PHE A 178 -5.37 18.65 6.73
C PHE A 178 -6.51 19.60 7.12
N LEU A 179 -7.24 20.15 6.13
CA LEU A 179 -8.42 20.98 6.38
C LEU A 179 -9.54 20.16 7.04
N ARG A 180 -9.81 18.95 6.55
CA ARG A 180 -10.80 18.05 7.14
C ARG A 180 -10.46 17.71 8.59
N LEU A 181 -9.19 17.39 8.89
CA LEU A 181 -8.75 17.12 10.27
C LEU A 181 -8.90 18.35 11.17
N LYS A 182 -8.64 19.55 10.65
CA LYS A 182 -8.87 20.81 11.38
C LYS A 182 -10.35 21.09 11.61
N GLU A 183 -11.21 20.85 10.62
CA GLU A 183 -12.66 21.02 10.74
C GLU A 183 -13.22 20.07 11.81
N ILE A 184 -12.79 18.79 11.79
CA ILE A 184 -13.16 17.81 12.82
C ILE A 184 -12.66 18.25 14.20
N SER A 185 -11.40 18.71 14.31
CA SER A 185 -10.86 19.23 15.58
C SER A 185 -11.66 20.43 16.09
N ASN A 186 -12.03 21.37 15.21
CA ASN A 186 -12.81 22.54 15.59
C ASN A 186 -14.27 22.20 15.96
N GLU A 187 -14.84 21.14 15.40
CA GLU A 187 -16.16 20.62 15.79
C GLU A 187 -16.12 19.97 17.17
N LEU A 188 -15.04 19.24 17.49
CA LEU A 188 -14.79 18.67 18.82
C LEU A 188 -14.59 19.78 19.88
N ASP A 189 -13.80 20.82 19.57
CA ASP A 189 -13.59 21.97 20.47
C ASP A 189 -14.88 22.77 20.76
N GLN A 190 -15.90 22.69 19.89
CA GLN A 190 -17.21 23.33 20.09
C GLN A 190 -18.21 22.46 20.89
N LEU A 191 -17.89 21.19 21.10
CA LEU A 191 -18.70 20.25 21.87
C LEU A 191 -18.27 20.14 23.33
N GLU A 192 -17.10 20.69 23.71
CA GLU A 192 -16.73 20.87 25.13
C GLU A 192 -17.63 21.94 25.76
N PRO A 193 -18.50 21.59 26.74
CA PRO A 193 -19.28 22.59 27.45
C PRO A 193 -18.33 23.46 28.30
N GLU A 194 -18.46 24.79 28.21
CA GLU A 194 -17.79 25.74 29.10
C GLU A 194 -18.07 25.33 30.56
N GLN A 195 -17.05 24.79 31.25
CA GLN A 195 -17.08 24.55 32.70
C GLN A 195 -16.84 25.84 33.48
#